data_AF-A0A959I491-F1
#
_entry.id   AF-A0A959I491-F1
#
_cell.length_a   1.000
_cell.length_b   1.000
_cell.length_c   1.000
_cell.angle_alpha   90.00
_cell.angle_beta   90.00
_cell.angle_gamma   90.00
#
_symmetry.space_group_name_H-M   'P 1'
#
loop_
_entity.id
_entity.type
_entity.pdbx_description
1 polymer ?
#
loop_
_entity_poly.entity_id
_entity_poly.type
_entity_poly.pdbx_seq_one_letter_code
_entity_poly.pdbx_strand_id
1 'polypeptide(L)'
;GESKLYNPFSLLSFLSGKRFQNFWFETGTPTFLVKEMKQTAYYSISDTQATSHELNNFDLERLNPISVLFQTGYLTITHYEPEDLLYTLDYPNLEVKHSLEQVLLNEYLDHPTPSGLPRVITIRNALRQKDIDTVVEVINAAFAEIPPEHWTGQKEHFYHAVTHLLFSLLGTYIQSQVNTSRGRCDAVVQTEGLIYAFEFKLDKSADEALQQIREKGYLEPYADSPKEKIAVGVNFSSEERKITDWKVEALVPRSS
;
A
#
# COMPACT_ATOMS: atom_id res chain seq x y z
N GLY A 1 12.35 13.74 18.12
CA GLY A 1 13.31 12.94 18.93
C GLY A 1 14.47 12.60 18.03
N GLU A 2 15.64 12.29 18.57
CA GLU A 2 16.94 12.22 17.87
C GLU A 2 17.01 11.36 16.58
N SER A 3 15.95 10.62 16.22
CA SER A 3 15.87 9.81 14.99
C SER A 3 14.53 9.89 14.22
N LYS A 4 13.57 10.73 14.65
CA LYS A 4 12.29 10.92 13.96
C LYS A 4 11.86 12.38 13.96
N LEU A 5 11.74 12.95 12.77
CA LEU A 5 11.18 14.28 12.54
C LEU A 5 9.66 14.16 12.50
N TYR A 6 9.00 14.71 13.52
CA TYR A 6 7.55 14.84 13.55
C TYR A 6 7.20 16.19 12.94
N ASN A 7 6.09 16.27 12.20
CA ASN A 7 5.61 17.55 11.67
C ASN A 7 5.51 18.58 12.79
N PRO A 8 6.23 19.72 12.69
CA PRO A 8 6.16 20.78 13.68
C PRO A 8 4.73 21.26 13.96
N PHE A 9 3.87 21.34 12.94
CA PHE A 9 2.46 21.67 13.10
C PHE A 9 1.70 20.58 13.86
N SER A 10 1.82 19.30 13.48
CA SER A 10 1.19 18.21 14.24
C SER A 10 1.65 18.15 15.68
N LEU A 11 2.94 18.44 15.94
CA LEU A 11 3.50 18.51 17.28
C LEU A 11 2.92 19.69 18.07
N LEU A 12 2.87 20.89 17.47
CA LEU A 12 2.32 22.10 18.10
C LEU A 12 0.81 21.96 18.38
N SER A 13 0.06 21.39 17.44
CA SER A 13 -1.37 21.14 17.58
C SER A 13 -1.66 20.05 18.62
N PHE A 14 -0.83 19.00 18.69
CA PHE A 14 -0.90 18.02 19.79
C PHE A 14 -0.59 18.67 21.15
N LEU A 15 0.47 19.45 21.25
CA LEU A 15 0.88 20.13 22.49
C LEU A 15 -0.18 21.15 22.96
N SER A 16 -0.89 21.79 22.02
CA SER A 16 -1.97 22.73 22.29
C SER A 16 -3.29 22.03 22.66
N GLY A 17 -3.70 21.02 21.90
CA GLY A 17 -5.01 20.36 22.03
C GLY A 17 -5.05 19.15 22.96
N LYS A 18 -3.89 18.57 23.33
CA LYS A 18 -3.74 17.31 24.11
C LYS A 18 -4.56 16.14 23.57
N ARG A 19 -4.83 16.10 22.27
CA ARG A 19 -5.53 15.00 21.59
C ARG A 19 -4.68 14.53 20.42
N PHE A 20 -4.63 13.22 20.20
CA PHE A 20 -4.12 12.68 18.95
C PHE A 20 -5.15 12.93 17.85
N GLN A 21 -4.78 13.74 16.86
CA GLN A 21 -5.56 14.00 15.65
C GLN A 21 -4.61 14.12 14.46
N ASN A 22 -5.15 13.96 13.25
CA ASN A 22 -4.41 14.05 12.00
C ASN A 22 -4.17 15.50 11.57
N PHE A 23 -3.38 16.22 12.37
CA PHE A 23 -3.12 17.63 12.19
C PHE A 23 -2.30 17.93 10.92
N TRP A 24 -1.58 16.94 10.38
CA TRP A 24 -0.86 17.08 9.11
C TRP A 24 -1.83 17.38 7.96
N PHE A 25 -2.97 16.70 7.96
CA PHE A 25 -3.94 16.74 6.88
C PHE A 25 -4.79 18.02 6.86
N GLU A 26 -5.01 18.64 8.03
CA GLU A 26 -5.81 19.86 8.17
C GLU A 26 -5.18 21.09 7.50
N THR A 27 -3.87 21.06 7.20
CA THR A 27 -3.16 22.16 6.53
C THR A 27 -3.22 22.12 5.01
N GLY A 28 -3.95 21.16 4.43
CA GLY A 28 -4.24 21.10 3.00
C GLY A 28 -3.28 20.19 2.24
N THR A 29 -3.61 18.90 2.17
CA THR A 29 -3.06 18.00 1.14
C THR A 29 -3.30 18.63 -0.23
N PRO A 30 -2.26 18.99 -1.00
CA PRO A 30 -2.47 19.64 -2.28
C PRO A 30 -3.14 18.65 -3.23
N THR A 31 -4.39 18.91 -3.64
CA THR A 31 -5.11 18.11 -4.65
C THR A 31 -4.27 17.92 -5.92
N PHE A 32 -3.41 18.89 -6.24
CA PHE A 32 -2.43 18.80 -7.31
C PHE A 32 -1.46 17.61 -7.15
N LEU A 33 -0.88 17.41 -5.95
CA LEU A 33 0.12 16.37 -5.71
C LEU A 33 -0.46 14.98 -5.93
N VAL A 34 -1.66 14.73 -5.38
CA VAL A 34 -2.30 13.42 -5.50
C VAL A 34 -2.70 13.12 -6.95
N LYS A 35 -3.16 14.14 -7.68
CA LYS A 35 -3.44 14.03 -9.12
C LYS A 35 -2.18 13.71 -9.91
N GLU A 36 -1.07 14.36 -9.60
CA GLU A 36 0.22 14.10 -10.25
C GLU A 36 0.72 12.68 -9.95
N MET A 37 0.62 12.24 -8.69
CA MET A 37 0.94 10.86 -8.30
C MET A 37 0.09 9.83 -9.05
N LYS A 38 -1.21 10.10 -9.21
CA LYS A 38 -2.10 9.26 -10.02
C LYS A 38 -1.66 9.22 -11.49
N GLN A 39 -1.40 10.37 -12.09
CA GLN A 39 -1.00 10.47 -13.51
C GLN A 39 0.36 9.81 -13.80
N THR A 40 1.30 9.89 -12.86
CA THR A 40 2.65 9.33 -12.99
C THR A 40 2.78 7.90 -12.46
N ALA A 41 1.68 7.29 -12.04
CA ALA A 41 1.66 5.97 -11.42
C ALA A 41 2.55 5.82 -10.17
N TYR A 42 2.74 6.91 -9.43
CA TYR A 42 3.63 6.98 -8.28
C TYR A 42 2.87 6.73 -6.97
N TYR A 43 2.45 5.49 -6.74
CA TYR A 43 1.65 5.07 -5.57
C TYR A 43 2.42 4.30 -4.49
N SER A 44 3.61 3.77 -4.84
CA SER A 44 4.50 3.06 -3.90
C SER A 44 5.76 3.89 -3.69
N ILE A 45 5.80 4.64 -2.59
CA ILE A 45 6.85 5.64 -2.33
C ILE A 45 7.81 5.30 -1.17
N SER A 46 7.60 4.18 -0.48
CA SER A 46 8.56 3.69 0.53
C SER A 46 9.87 3.26 -0.11
N ASP A 47 10.96 3.38 0.65
CA ASP A 47 12.34 3.08 0.22
C ASP A 47 12.76 3.82 -1.07
N THR A 48 12.24 5.03 -1.28
CA THR A 48 12.59 5.85 -2.44
C THR A 48 14.02 6.37 -2.32
N GLN A 49 14.82 6.22 -3.38
CA GLN A 49 16.16 6.77 -3.43
C GLN A 49 16.18 8.12 -4.16
N ALA A 50 16.93 9.08 -3.62
CA ALA A 50 17.08 10.40 -4.22
C ALA A 50 18.46 11.00 -3.93
N THR A 51 18.96 11.81 -4.85
CA THR A 51 20.18 12.62 -4.67
C THR A 51 19.87 13.95 -3.98
N SER A 52 20.91 14.61 -3.45
CA SER A 52 20.77 15.98 -2.93
C SER A 52 20.28 16.97 -4.00
N HIS A 53 20.65 16.79 -5.26
CA HIS A 53 20.21 17.65 -6.34
C HIS A 53 18.70 17.52 -6.58
N GLU A 54 18.17 16.29 -6.62
CA GLU A 54 16.73 16.05 -6.77
C GLU A 54 15.94 16.66 -5.62
N LEU A 55 16.36 16.45 -4.37
CA LEU A 55 15.65 16.98 -3.20
C LEU A 55 15.60 18.52 -3.15
N ASN A 56 16.61 19.19 -3.71
CA ASN A 56 16.72 20.65 -3.71
C ASN A 56 16.22 21.30 -5.01
N ASN A 57 15.98 20.52 -6.07
CA ASN A 57 15.50 21.05 -7.33
C ASN A 57 13.97 21.17 -7.32
N PHE A 58 13.48 22.38 -7.06
CA PHE A 58 12.05 22.71 -7.07
C PHE A 58 11.74 23.56 -8.31
N ASP A 59 11.59 22.88 -9.46
CA ASP A 59 11.15 23.49 -10.70
C ASP A 59 9.61 23.45 -10.77
N LEU A 60 8.96 24.62 -10.73
CA LEU A 60 7.50 24.74 -10.82
C LEU A 60 6.94 24.31 -12.18
N GLU A 61 7.76 24.30 -13.24
CA GLU A 61 7.36 23.84 -14.58
C GLU A 61 7.56 22.33 -14.75
N ARG A 62 8.43 21.71 -13.93
CA ARG A 62 8.76 20.28 -13.96
C ARG A 62 8.93 19.73 -12.54
N LEU A 63 7.80 19.64 -11.83
CA LEU A 63 7.79 19.16 -10.46
C LEU A 63 8.17 17.67 -10.40
N ASN A 64 9.29 17.37 -9.74
CA ASN A 64 9.65 16.01 -9.37
C ASN A 64 8.78 15.60 -8.15
N PRO A 65 7.93 14.55 -8.25
CA PRO A 65 7.08 14.11 -7.16
C PRO A 65 7.85 13.82 -5.86
N ILE A 66 9.07 13.28 -5.95
CA ILE A 66 9.92 12.97 -4.79
C ILE A 66 10.26 14.25 -4.03
N SER A 67 10.68 15.29 -4.75
CA SER A 67 11.03 16.59 -4.16
C SER A 67 9.81 17.23 -3.51
N VAL A 68 8.64 17.19 -4.16
CA VAL A 68 7.41 17.72 -3.57
C VAL A 68 7.03 16.94 -2.31
N LEU A 69 7.02 15.61 -2.35
CA LEU A 69 6.71 14.75 -1.20
C LEU A 69 7.66 14.99 -0.04
N PHE A 70 8.95 15.18 -0.30
CA PHE A 70 9.95 15.49 0.72
C PHE A 70 9.77 16.89 1.31
N GLN A 71 9.67 17.92 0.48
CA GLN A 71 9.54 19.32 0.92
C GLN A 71 8.21 19.58 1.63
N THR A 72 7.16 18.86 1.23
CA THR A 72 5.86 18.87 1.89
C THR A 72 5.76 17.81 2.97
N GLY A 73 6.85 17.21 3.46
CA GLY A 73 6.85 16.38 4.68
C GLY A 73 6.11 15.04 4.61
N TYR A 74 5.71 14.57 3.42
CA TYR A 74 5.22 13.21 3.22
C TYR A 74 6.33 12.16 3.24
N LEU A 75 7.55 12.56 2.86
CA LEU A 75 8.76 11.76 2.94
C LEU A 75 9.80 12.41 3.85
N THR A 76 10.59 11.59 4.53
CA THR A 76 11.75 12.00 5.34
C THR A 76 12.94 11.11 5.03
N ILE A 77 14.16 11.59 5.30
CA ILE A 77 15.37 10.81 5.14
C ILE A 77 15.43 9.74 6.24
N THR A 78 15.49 8.48 5.84
CA THR A 78 15.67 7.33 6.75
C THR A 78 17.11 6.82 6.74
N HIS A 79 17.82 6.99 5.63
CA HIS A 79 19.22 6.58 5.47
C HIS A 79 19.96 7.50 4.50
N TYR A 80 21.28 7.60 4.67
CA TYR A 80 22.17 8.30 3.75
C TYR A 80 23.40 7.43 3.53
N GLU A 81 23.70 7.12 2.27
CA GLU A 81 24.89 6.41 1.83
C GLU A 81 25.90 7.44 1.29
N PRO A 82 26.96 7.79 2.05
CA PRO A 82 27.92 8.81 1.63
C PRO A 82 28.73 8.44 0.40
N GLU A 83 28.98 7.14 0.17
CA GLU A 83 29.78 6.67 -0.97
C GLU A 83 29.08 6.97 -2.31
N ASP A 84 27.76 6.80 -2.34
CA ASP A 84 26.90 7.00 -3.52
C ASP A 84 26.25 8.39 -3.55
N LEU A 85 26.40 9.20 -2.49
CA LEU A 85 25.71 10.48 -2.30
C LEU A 85 24.18 10.34 -2.37
N LEU A 86 23.66 9.22 -1.89
CA LEU A 86 22.26 8.81 -2.07
C LEU A 86 21.51 8.81 -0.74
N TYR A 87 20.31 9.39 -0.73
CA TYR A 87 19.39 9.34 0.38
C TYR A 87 18.33 8.26 0.14
N THR A 88 17.99 7.52 1.18
CA THR A 88 16.77 6.72 1.24
C THR A 88 15.70 7.50 1.98
N LEU A 89 14.52 7.56 1.39
CA LEU A 89 13.36 8.27 1.88
C LEU A 89 12.22 7.29 2.19
N ASP A 90 11.50 7.55 3.27
CA ASP A 90 10.27 6.85 3.60
C ASP A 90 9.32 7.80 4.34
N TYR A 91 8.11 7.33 4.63
CA TYR A 91 7.15 8.06 5.45
C TYR A 91 7.72 8.38 6.84
N PRO A 92 7.52 9.60 7.37
CA PRO A 92 8.04 9.98 8.68
C PRO A 92 7.37 9.20 9.83
N ASN A 93 6.12 8.78 9.64
CA ASN A 93 5.34 8.00 10.59
C ASN A 93 4.10 7.37 9.91
N LEU A 94 3.41 6.49 10.65
CA LEU A 94 2.22 5.79 10.17
C LEU A 94 1.02 6.70 9.90
N GLU A 95 0.87 7.83 10.61
CA GLU A 95 -0.22 8.78 10.39
C GLU A 95 -0.09 9.42 9.00
N VAL A 96 1.11 9.90 8.65
CA VAL A 96 1.38 10.50 7.33
C VAL A 96 1.22 9.46 6.22
N LYS A 97 1.73 8.24 6.40
CA LYS A 97 1.53 7.13 5.48
C LYS A 97 0.05 6.86 5.22
N HIS A 98 -0.69 6.59 6.29
CA HIS A 98 -2.11 6.27 6.22
C HIS A 98 -2.92 7.39 5.54
N SER A 99 -2.60 8.64 5.86
CA SER A 99 -3.29 9.81 5.30
C SER A 99 -3.08 9.94 3.79
N LEU A 100 -1.82 9.84 3.34
CA LEU A 100 -1.49 10.01 1.93
C LEU A 100 -2.07 8.87 1.11
N GLU A 101 -1.87 7.62 1.54
CA GLU A 101 -2.38 6.44 0.83
C GLU A 101 -3.91 6.43 0.78
N GLN A 102 -4.59 6.89 1.82
CA GLN A 102 -6.05 6.99 1.83
C GLN A 102 -6.55 8.03 0.80
N VAL A 103 -5.92 9.20 0.71
CA VAL A 103 -6.33 10.20 -0.28
C VAL A 103 -5.97 9.76 -1.69
N LEU A 104 -4.81 9.13 -1.86
CA LEU A 104 -4.41 8.61 -3.14
C LEU A 104 -5.38 7.52 -3.61
N LEU A 105 -5.78 6.59 -2.73
CA LEU A 105 -6.79 5.59 -3.03
C LEU A 105 -8.11 6.26 -3.45
N ASN A 106 -8.59 7.26 -2.71
CA ASN A 106 -9.80 7.99 -3.05
C ASN A 106 -9.70 8.68 -4.43
N GLU A 107 -8.54 9.25 -4.77
CA GLU A 107 -8.29 9.85 -6.09
C GLU A 107 -8.30 8.78 -7.20
N TYR A 108 -7.79 7.57 -6.94
CA TYR A 108 -7.88 6.44 -7.87
C TYR A 108 -9.32 5.97 -8.10
N LEU A 109 -10.13 5.94 -7.04
CA LEU A 109 -11.53 5.49 -7.08
C LEU A 109 -12.51 6.56 -7.55
N ASP A 110 -12.03 7.78 -7.84
CA ASP A 110 -12.84 8.96 -8.21
C ASP A 110 -13.99 9.24 -7.23
N HIS A 111 -13.78 8.91 -5.94
CA HIS A 111 -14.80 9.00 -4.91
C HIS A 111 -14.38 9.96 -3.78
N PRO A 112 -15.17 11.01 -3.49
CA PRO A 112 -14.82 11.99 -2.45
C PRO A 112 -15.14 11.51 -1.01
N THR A 113 -15.42 10.21 -0.78
CA THR A 113 -15.95 9.78 0.52
C THR A 113 -14.90 9.84 1.65
N PRO A 114 -15.31 10.17 2.88
CA PRO A 114 -14.37 10.58 3.92
C PRO A 114 -13.52 9.47 4.54
N SER A 115 -13.72 8.18 4.21
CA SER A 115 -12.80 7.17 4.73
C SER A 115 -12.81 5.85 3.97
N GLY A 116 -11.65 5.41 3.49
CA GLY A 116 -11.38 4.01 3.12
C GLY A 116 -11.32 3.06 4.33
N LEU A 117 -11.39 3.59 5.56
CA LEU A 117 -11.41 2.85 6.83
C LEU A 117 -12.40 1.67 6.87
N PRO A 118 -13.68 1.80 6.46
CA PRO A 118 -14.64 0.70 6.52
C PRO A 118 -14.20 -0.48 5.65
N ARG A 119 -13.68 -0.24 4.43
CA ARG A 119 -13.19 -1.29 3.53
C ARG A 119 -12.05 -2.07 4.18
N VAL A 120 -11.06 -1.36 4.71
CA VAL A 120 -9.88 -1.96 5.32
C VAL A 120 -10.22 -2.73 6.61
N ILE A 121 -11.14 -2.20 7.42
CA ILE A 121 -11.67 -2.88 8.61
C ILE A 121 -12.43 -4.16 8.23
N THR A 122 -13.25 -4.13 7.17
CA THR A 122 -13.97 -5.30 6.67
C THR A 122 -12.98 -6.36 6.19
N ILE A 123 -12.00 -6.01 5.36
CA ILE A 123 -10.95 -6.93 4.90
C ILE A 123 -10.23 -7.56 6.11
N ARG A 124 -9.81 -6.77 7.09
CA ARG A 124 -9.17 -7.29 8.31
C ARG A 124 -10.05 -8.31 9.03
N ASN A 125 -11.32 -7.99 9.25
CA ASN A 125 -12.23 -8.86 9.99
C ASN A 125 -12.53 -10.15 9.22
N ALA A 126 -12.61 -10.07 7.89
CA ALA A 126 -12.77 -11.22 7.01
C ALA A 126 -11.53 -12.14 7.06
N LEU A 127 -10.32 -11.58 6.99
CA LEU A 127 -9.07 -12.32 7.12
C LEU A 127 -8.92 -13.01 8.49
N ARG A 128 -9.42 -12.42 9.57
CA ARG A 128 -9.45 -13.08 10.89
C ARG A 128 -10.37 -14.30 10.92
N GLN A 129 -11.36 -14.36 10.04
CA GLN A 129 -12.35 -15.44 9.93
C GLN A 129 -12.06 -16.40 8.76
N LYS A 130 -10.95 -16.21 8.04
CA LYS A 130 -10.61 -16.92 6.78
C LYS A 130 -11.65 -16.76 5.67
N ASP A 131 -12.42 -15.68 5.72
CA ASP A 131 -13.44 -15.36 4.73
C ASP A 131 -12.79 -14.61 3.56
N ILE A 132 -12.22 -15.37 2.62
CA ILE A 132 -11.56 -14.81 1.43
C ILE A 132 -12.60 -14.26 0.44
N ASP A 133 -13.82 -14.80 0.45
CA ASP A 133 -14.90 -14.34 -0.43
C ASP A 133 -15.26 -12.89 -0.10
N THR A 134 -15.43 -12.54 1.17
CA THR A 134 -15.65 -11.14 1.59
C THR A 134 -14.47 -10.23 1.22
N VAL A 135 -13.22 -10.72 1.29
CA VAL A 135 -12.05 -9.93 0.86
C VAL A 135 -12.14 -9.60 -0.63
N VAL A 136 -12.48 -10.60 -1.45
CA VAL A 136 -12.66 -10.43 -2.90
C VAL A 136 -13.83 -9.50 -3.21
N GLU A 137 -14.95 -9.62 -2.50
CA GLU A 137 -16.10 -8.71 -2.65
C GLU A 137 -15.72 -7.25 -2.38
N VAL A 138 -14.96 -6.98 -1.31
CA VAL A 138 -14.53 -5.61 -0.99
C VAL A 138 -13.57 -5.05 -2.05
N ILE A 139 -12.66 -5.88 -2.57
CA ILE A 139 -11.74 -5.48 -3.66
C ILE A 139 -12.52 -5.19 -4.94
N ASN A 140 -13.43 -6.09 -5.35
CA ASN A 140 -14.28 -5.90 -6.52
C ASN A 140 -15.16 -4.66 -6.39
N ALA A 141 -15.72 -4.40 -5.21
CA ALA A 141 -16.48 -3.20 -4.94
C ALA A 141 -15.63 -1.92 -4.98
N ALA A 142 -14.31 -1.99 -4.79
CA ALA A 142 -13.43 -0.85 -5.01
C ALA A 142 -13.18 -0.64 -6.50
N PHE A 143 -12.84 -1.69 -7.24
CA PHE A 143 -12.62 -1.59 -8.69
C PHE A 143 -13.86 -1.15 -9.46
N ALA A 144 -15.06 -1.50 -8.99
CA ALA A 144 -16.33 -1.06 -9.58
C ALA A 144 -16.58 0.46 -9.45
N GLU A 145 -15.93 1.14 -8.50
CA GLU A 145 -16.02 2.60 -8.35
C GLU A 145 -15.21 3.35 -9.42
N ILE A 146 -14.23 2.69 -10.05
CA ILE A 146 -13.34 3.32 -11.03
C ILE A 146 -14.10 3.57 -12.34
N PRO A 147 -14.20 4.83 -12.80
CA PRO A 147 -14.88 5.16 -14.06
C PRO A 147 -14.41 4.31 -15.26
N PRO A 148 -15.33 3.81 -16.11
CA PRO A 148 -15.01 3.00 -17.29
C PRO A 148 -13.93 3.58 -18.21
N GLU A 149 -13.83 4.90 -18.29
CA GLU A 149 -12.91 5.63 -19.16
C GLU A 149 -11.46 5.43 -18.73
N HIS A 150 -11.20 5.30 -17.42
CA HIS A 150 -9.87 5.04 -16.88
C HIS A 150 -9.32 3.64 -17.23
N TRP A 151 -10.21 2.70 -17.55
CA TRP A 151 -9.84 1.38 -18.05
C TRP A 151 -9.43 1.38 -19.53
N THR A 152 -9.46 2.52 -20.21
CA THR A 152 -8.96 2.63 -21.58
C THR A 152 -7.48 3.07 -21.55
N GLY A 153 -6.57 2.19 -21.99
CA GLY A 153 -5.14 2.50 -22.09
C GLY A 153 -4.32 2.46 -20.80
N GLN A 154 -4.94 2.41 -19.60
CA GLN A 154 -4.24 2.44 -18.30
C GLN A 154 -4.65 1.30 -17.34
N LYS A 155 -5.13 0.16 -17.86
CA LYS A 155 -5.71 -0.94 -17.04
C LYS A 155 -4.76 -1.50 -15.99
N GLU A 156 -3.55 -1.86 -16.42
CA GLU A 156 -2.51 -2.45 -15.57
C GLU A 156 -2.10 -1.48 -14.45
N HIS A 157 -2.05 -0.19 -14.79
CA HIS A 157 -1.75 0.86 -13.83
C HIS A 157 -2.75 0.92 -12.68
N PHE A 158 -4.05 1.06 -12.97
CA PHE A 158 -5.09 1.15 -11.94
C PHE A 158 -5.19 -0.14 -11.13
N TYR A 159 -5.04 -1.28 -11.78
CA TYR A 159 -4.99 -2.59 -11.12
C TYR A 159 -3.89 -2.65 -10.05
N HIS A 160 -2.64 -2.31 -10.40
CA HIS A 160 -1.54 -2.36 -9.44
C HIS A 160 -1.68 -1.31 -8.34
N ALA A 161 -2.06 -0.08 -8.70
CA ALA A 161 -2.17 1.02 -7.75
C ALA A 161 -3.24 0.74 -6.67
N VAL A 162 -4.46 0.38 -7.07
CA VAL A 162 -5.56 0.14 -6.13
C VAL A 162 -5.28 -1.09 -5.27
N THR A 163 -4.76 -2.16 -5.86
CA THR A 163 -4.38 -3.37 -5.09
C THR A 163 -3.32 -3.04 -4.05
N HIS A 164 -2.24 -2.35 -4.46
CA HIS A 164 -1.17 -1.93 -3.56
C HIS A 164 -1.71 -1.06 -2.41
N LEU A 165 -2.50 -0.03 -2.72
CA LEU A 165 -3.00 0.91 -1.72
C LEU A 165 -3.95 0.24 -0.72
N LEU A 166 -4.84 -0.65 -1.18
CA LEU A 166 -5.72 -1.40 -0.28
C LEU A 166 -4.93 -2.26 0.73
N PHE A 167 -3.90 -2.96 0.26
CA PHE A 167 -3.08 -3.82 1.12
C PHE A 167 -2.07 -3.03 1.98
N SER A 168 -1.47 -1.95 1.47
CA SER A 168 -0.60 -1.08 2.27
C SER A 168 -1.37 -0.43 3.42
N LEU A 169 -2.58 0.08 3.14
CA LEU A 169 -3.49 0.58 4.16
C LEU A 169 -3.88 -0.52 5.14
N LEU A 170 -4.19 -1.73 4.68
CA LEU A 170 -4.45 -2.88 5.55
C LEU A 170 -3.32 -3.12 6.55
N GLY A 171 -2.06 -2.93 6.14
CA GLY A 171 -0.93 -3.11 7.04
C GLY A 171 -0.74 -2.08 8.13
N THR A 172 -1.52 -1.00 8.11
CA THR A 172 -1.64 -0.10 9.27
C THR A 172 -2.61 -0.64 10.33
N TYR A 173 -3.53 -1.56 9.98
CA TYR A 173 -4.56 -2.10 10.87
C TYR A 173 -4.28 -3.53 11.36
N ILE A 174 -3.29 -4.20 10.78
CA ILE A 174 -2.86 -5.54 11.15
C ILE A 174 -1.33 -5.52 11.28
N GLN A 175 -0.73 -6.39 12.10
CA GLN A 175 0.73 -6.56 12.15
C GLN A 175 1.23 -7.22 10.85
N SER A 176 1.06 -6.57 9.70
CA SER A 176 1.54 -7.07 8.43
C SER A 176 2.70 -6.22 7.94
N GLN A 177 3.84 -6.85 7.76
CA GLN A 177 4.86 -6.32 6.86
C GLN A 177 4.37 -6.57 5.43
N VAL A 178 3.79 -5.55 4.82
CA VAL A 178 3.44 -5.57 3.39
C VAL A 178 4.74 -5.33 2.62
N ASN A 179 5.35 -6.40 2.15
CA ASN A 179 6.63 -6.37 1.43
C ASN A 179 6.38 -6.32 -0.09
N THR A 180 5.87 -5.19 -0.61
CA THR A 180 5.59 -5.01 -2.04
C THR A 180 6.78 -4.39 -2.79
N SER A 181 7.67 -5.21 -3.39
CA SER A 181 8.54 -4.79 -4.52
C SER A 181 9.40 -5.95 -5.06
N ARG A 182 9.63 -5.94 -6.39
CA ARG A 182 10.48 -6.84 -7.22
C ARG A 182 11.11 -8.05 -6.52
N GLY A 183 10.48 -9.21 -6.73
CA GLY A 183 10.90 -10.51 -6.18
C GLY A 183 10.26 -10.89 -4.85
N ARG A 184 9.39 -10.03 -4.30
CA ARG A 184 8.60 -10.24 -3.08
C ARG A 184 7.13 -10.48 -3.40
N CYS A 185 6.43 -11.14 -2.48
CA CYS A 185 4.98 -11.42 -2.51
C CYS A 185 4.17 -10.12 -2.62
N ASP A 186 3.05 -10.13 -3.36
CA ASP A 186 2.21 -8.93 -3.47
C ASP A 186 1.64 -8.47 -2.13
N ALA A 187 1.30 -9.39 -1.22
CA ALA A 187 1.07 -9.02 0.18
C ALA A 187 1.29 -10.20 1.13
N VAL A 188 1.97 -9.96 2.25
CA VAL A 188 1.97 -10.89 3.39
C VAL A 188 1.20 -10.27 4.54
N VAL A 189 0.12 -10.91 4.98
CA VAL A 189 -0.76 -10.38 6.02
C VAL A 189 -0.77 -11.30 7.23
N GLN A 190 -0.35 -10.81 8.40
CA GLN A 190 -0.38 -11.61 9.62
C GLN A 190 -1.47 -11.13 10.57
N THR A 191 -2.38 -12.02 10.96
CA THR A 191 -3.31 -11.80 12.07
C THR A 191 -2.76 -12.45 13.35
N GLU A 192 -3.58 -12.53 14.39
CA GLU A 192 -3.20 -13.18 15.65
C GLU A 192 -2.85 -14.67 15.45
N GLY A 193 -3.64 -15.39 14.66
CA GLY A 193 -3.46 -16.84 14.44
C GLY A 193 -3.08 -17.25 13.01
N LEU A 194 -3.01 -16.31 12.06
CA LEU A 194 -2.90 -16.62 10.63
C LEU A 194 -1.79 -15.79 9.97
N ILE A 195 -1.16 -16.35 8.94
CA ILE A 195 -0.23 -15.68 8.03
C ILE A 195 -0.69 -15.98 6.62
N TYR A 196 -1.11 -14.95 5.90
CA TYR A 196 -1.51 -15.03 4.50
C TYR A 196 -0.36 -14.58 3.59
N ALA A 197 -0.16 -15.27 2.47
CA ALA A 197 0.58 -14.76 1.33
C ALA A 197 -0.39 -14.62 0.16
N PHE A 198 -0.61 -13.39 -0.29
CA PHE A 198 -1.41 -13.06 -1.45
C PHE A 198 -0.51 -12.82 -2.65
N GLU A 199 -0.92 -13.39 -3.79
CA GLU A 199 -0.34 -13.09 -5.09
C GLU A 199 -1.48 -12.82 -6.06
N PHE A 200 -1.41 -11.69 -6.74
CA PHE A 200 -2.40 -11.21 -7.68
C PHE A 200 -1.83 -11.28 -9.10
N LYS A 201 -2.64 -11.78 -10.03
CA LYS A 201 -2.34 -11.76 -11.45
C LYS A 201 -3.37 -10.95 -12.23
N LEU A 202 -2.91 -10.29 -13.27
CA LEU A 202 -3.72 -9.64 -14.28
C LEU A 202 -3.82 -10.56 -15.50
N ASP A 203 -5.04 -10.95 -15.87
CA ASP A 203 -5.35 -11.77 -17.05
C ASP A 203 -4.57 -13.10 -17.12
N LYS A 204 -4.45 -13.80 -15.98
CA LYS A 204 -3.85 -15.15 -15.88
C LYS A 204 -4.75 -16.08 -15.06
N SER A 205 -4.17 -17.05 -14.35
CA SER A 205 -4.92 -17.97 -13.48
C SER A 205 -4.56 -17.80 -11.99
N ALA A 206 -5.50 -18.13 -11.10
CA ALA A 206 -5.21 -18.22 -9.67
C ALA A 206 -4.21 -19.35 -9.35
N ASP A 207 -4.15 -20.40 -10.20
CA ASP A 207 -3.15 -21.47 -10.07
C ASP A 207 -1.72 -20.98 -10.31
N GLU A 208 -1.51 -20.15 -11.33
CA GLU A 208 -0.20 -19.51 -11.57
C GLU A 208 0.22 -18.62 -10.41
N ALA A 209 -0.73 -17.91 -9.80
CA ALA A 209 -0.49 -17.11 -8.62
C ALA A 209 -0.05 -17.97 -7.43
N LEU A 210 -0.78 -19.05 -7.13
CA LEU A 210 -0.40 -20.02 -6.08
C LEU A 210 0.95 -20.70 -6.38
N GLN A 211 1.21 -21.04 -7.64
CA GLN A 211 2.49 -21.62 -8.05
C GLN A 211 3.63 -20.65 -7.75
N GLN A 212 3.49 -19.36 -8.07
CA GLN A 212 4.51 -18.38 -7.75
C GLN A 212 4.73 -18.26 -6.23
N ILE A 213 3.67 -18.27 -5.42
CA ILE A 213 3.81 -18.26 -3.95
C ILE A 213 4.67 -19.43 -3.47
N ARG A 214 4.43 -20.63 -4.01
CA ARG A 214 5.19 -21.85 -3.67
C ARG A 214 6.64 -21.77 -4.14
N GLU A 215 6.87 -21.41 -5.40
CA GLU A 215 8.22 -21.34 -5.99
C GLU A 215 9.11 -20.31 -5.33
N LYS A 216 8.52 -19.20 -4.88
CA LYS A 216 9.24 -18.13 -4.19
C LYS A 216 9.37 -18.34 -2.68
N GLY A 217 8.70 -19.37 -2.13
CA GLY A 217 8.80 -19.71 -0.72
C GLY A 217 8.34 -18.59 0.21
N TYR A 218 7.36 -17.77 -0.19
CA TYR A 218 7.00 -16.57 0.59
C TYR A 218 6.54 -16.86 2.03
N LEU A 219 6.07 -18.09 2.30
CA LEU A 219 5.64 -18.54 3.62
C LEU A 219 6.73 -19.34 4.37
N GLU A 220 7.85 -19.66 3.73
CA GLU A 220 8.97 -20.40 4.34
C GLU A 220 9.62 -19.68 5.54
N PRO A 221 9.83 -18.34 5.51
CA PRO A 221 10.38 -17.61 6.66
C PRO A 221 9.53 -17.71 7.93
N TYR A 222 8.28 -18.15 7.80
CA TYR A 222 7.33 -18.29 8.91
C TYR A 222 7.12 -19.73 9.35
N ALA A 223 7.91 -20.70 8.84
CA ALA A 223 7.72 -22.13 9.12
C ALA A 223 7.57 -22.43 10.63
N ASP A 224 8.42 -21.84 11.47
CA ASP A 224 8.44 -22.04 12.92
C ASP A 224 7.34 -21.29 13.69
N SER A 225 6.59 -20.41 13.01
CA SER A 225 5.46 -19.71 13.64
C SER A 225 4.33 -20.70 13.98
N PRO A 226 3.71 -20.63 15.16
CA PRO A 226 2.54 -21.45 15.48
C PRO A 226 1.29 -21.04 14.69
N LYS A 227 1.34 -19.90 13.99
CA LYS A 227 0.25 -19.42 13.14
C LYS A 227 0.07 -20.32 11.93
N GLU A 228 -1.17 -20.51 11.52
CA GLU A 228 -1.51 -21.22 10.29
C GLU A 228 -1.15 -20.36 9.07
N LYS A 229 -0.58 -20.98 8.04
CA LYS A 229 -0.12 -20.30 6.83
C LYS A 229 -1.05 -20.60 5.68
N ILE A 230 -1.49 -19.56 4.98
CA ILE A 230 -2.48 -19.65 3.92
C ILE A 230 -1.92 -18.92 2.69
N ALA A 231 -1.79 -19.62 1.57
CA ALA A 231 -1.52 -19.02 0.28
C ALA A 231 -2.85 -18.68 -0.41
N VAL A 232 -2.94 -17.48 -0.97
CA VAL A 232 -4.11 -17.01 -1.72
C VAL A 232 -3.66 -16.52 -3.08
N GLY A 233 -3.97 -17.28 -4.12
CA GLY A 233 -3.73 -16.89 -5.51
C GLY A 233 -4.98 -16.24 -6.07
N VAL A 234 -4.84 -15.09 -6.72
CA VAL A 234 -5.95 -14.28 -7.22
C VAL A 234 -5.73 -13.93 -8.68
N ASN A 235 -6.76 -14.07 -9.51
CA ASN A 235 -6.77 -13.56 -10.87
C ASN A 235 -7.78 -12.42 -11.03
N PHE A 236 -7.29 -11.31 -11.57
CA PHE A 236 -8.06 -10.15 -11.97
C PHE A 236 -8.23 -10.14 -13.48
N SER A 237 -9.47 -10.06 -13.95
CA SER A 237 -9.80 -9.89 -15.37
C SER A 237 -9.82 -8.40 -15.71
N SER A 238 -8.95 -7.97 -16.62
CA SER A 238 -8.92 -6.60 -17.15
C SER A 238 -10.08 -6.32 -18.13
N GLU A 239 -10.74 -7.38 -18.60
CA GLU A 239 -11.97 -7.31 -19.40
C GLU A 239 -13.18 -7.07 -18.50
N GLU A 240 -13.37 -7.88 -17.46
CA GLU A 240 -14.49 -7.76 -16.52
C GLU A 240 -14.26 -6.73 -15.41
N ARG A 241 -13.01 -6.22 -15.28
CA ARG A 241 -12.58 -5.21 -14.31
C ARG A 241 -12.85 -5.62 -12.86
N LYS A 242 -12.65 -6.90 -12.59
CA LYS A 242 -12.86 -7.52 -11.28
C LYS A 242 -12.02 -8.79 -11.15
N ILE A 243 -11.84 -9.24 -9.92
CA ILE A 243 -11.40 -10.59 -9.60
C ILE A 243 -12.48 -11.57 -10.08
N THR A 244 -12.07 -12.53 -10.89
CA THR A 244 -12.95 -13.57 -11.46
C THR A 244 -12.62 -14.96 -10.96
N ASP A 245 -11.43 -15.17 -10.41
CA ASP A 245 -10.97 -16.46 -9.87
C ASP A 245 -10.02 -16.25 -8.69
N TRP A 246 -10.17 -17.06 -7.65
CA TRP A 246 -9.26 -17.09 -6.51
C TRP A 246 -9.19 -18.50 -5.92
N LYS A 247 -8.01 -18.85 -5.42
CA LYS A 247 -7.75 -20.14 -4.79
C LYS A 247 -7.03 -19.97 -3.48
N VAL A 248 -7.40 -20.81 -2.52
CA VAL A 248 -6.88 -20.78 -1.16
C VAL A 248 -6.24 -22.13 -0.86
N GLU A 249 -4.99 -22.11 -0.42
CA GLU A 249 -4.24 -23.30 -0.03
C GLU A 249 -3.68 -23.10 1.39
N ALA A 250 -4.14 -23.93 2.34
CA ALA A 250 -3.54 -23.98 3.67
C ALA A 250 -2.26 -24.81 3.61
N LEU A 251 -1.13 -24.24 4.01
CA LEU A 251 0.12 -24.98 4.11
C LEU A 251 0.13 -25.79 5.40
N VAL A 252 0.14 -27.12 5.26
CA VAL A 252 0.31 -28.03 6.40
C VAL A 252 1.73 -27.84 6.95
N PRO A 253 1.91 -27.72 8.28
CA PRO A 253 3.24 -27.68 8.87
C PRO A 253 4.05 -28.89 8.41
N ARG A 254 5.29 -28.69 7.94
CA ARG A 254 6.18 -29.83 7.68
C ARG A 254 6.30 -30.61 8.98
N SER A 255 5.85 -31.87 8.96
CA SER A 255 6.07 -32.79 10.06
C SER A 255 7.58 -32.92 10.26
N SER A 256 8.06 -32.55 11.46
CA SER A 256 9.45 -32.78 11.89
C SER A 256 9.76 -34.26 11.94
#